data_AF-A0A847XF02-F1
#
_entry.id   AF-A0A847XF02-F1
#
_cell.length_a   1.000
_cell.length_b   1.000
_cell.length_c   1.000
_cell.angle_alpha   90.00
_cell.angle_beta   90.00
_cell.angle_gamma   90.00
#
_symmetry.space_group_name_H-M   'P 1'
#
loop_
_entity.id
_entity.type
_entity.pdbx_description
1 polymer ?
#
loop_
_entity_poly.entity_id
_entity_poly.type
_entity_poly.pdbx_seq_one_letter_code
_entity_poly.pdbx_strand_id
1 'polypeptide(L)'
;MLGVINMKNNFIALIFHFAIVILSTIFLIIFVVTGPKIGQYSTHIISRLFIVIAIILLYIFIGTLLDINASKKYDFFAGSFIAIIGIALWFYTFSMTGENLLEITSEIPEELGEYWILTNIYHTPFIFLRLIFRLPNIPLLSLLANLLPTLLIGLGLKYKRLKSIKIKN
;
A
#
# COMPACT_ATOMS: atom_id res chain seq x y z
N MET A 1 7.47 9.45 -30.81
CA MET A 1 8.30 9.23 -29.61
C MET A 1 7.67 8.08 -28.82
N LEU A 2 8.26 6.88 -28.91
CA LEU A 2 7.76 5.69 -28.20
C LEU A 2 7.62 6.04 -26.72
N GLY A 3 6.39 5.94 -26.22
CA GLY A 3 6.10 6.27 -24.84
C GLY A 3 6.68 5.20 -23.94
N VAL A 4 7.89 5.46 -23.43
CA VAL A 4 8.61 4.56 -22.52
C VAL A 4 8.04 4.75 -21.12
N ILE A 5 7.75 3.65 -20.42
CA ILE A 5 7.44 3.66 -18.99
C ILE A 5 8.61 4.35 -18.29
N ASN A 6 8.33 5.38 -17.49
CA ASN A 6 9.41 6.08 -16.79
C ASN A 6 9.93 5.23 -15.64
N MET A 7 11.00 4.48 -15.91
CA MET A 7 11.65 3.60 -14.95
C MET A 7 12.08 4.36 -13.70
N LYS A 8 12.55 5.60 -13.86
CA LYS A 8 12.93 6.47 -12.73
C LYS A 8 11.76 6.73 -11.79
N ASN A 9 10.57 7.03 -12.32
CA ASN A 9 9.38 7.24 -11.49
C ASN A 9 9.01 5.97 -10.72
N ASN A 10 9.10 4.79 -11.35
CA ASN A 10 8.86 3.51 -10.69
C ASN A 10 9.82 3.24 -9.54
N PHE A 11 11.12 3.47 -9.74
CA PHE A 11 12.11 3.33 -8.67
C PHE A 11 11.88 4.32 -7.52
N ILE A 12 11.61 5.59 -7.83
CA ILE A 12 11.33 6.61 -6.80
C ILE A 12 10.06 6.25 -6.01
N ALA A 13 8.99 5.86 -6.70
CA ALA A 13 7.75 5.41 -6.07
C ALA A 13 7.98 4.21 -5.14
N LEU A 14 8.79 3.23 -5.57
CA LEU A 14 9.13 2.07 -4.77
C LEU A 14 9.93 2.44 -3.51
N ILE A 15 10.90 3.35 -3.60
CA ILE A 15 11.65 3.85 -2.44
C ILE A 15 10.69 4.50 -1.43
N PHE A 16 9.78 5.35 -1.89
CA PHE A 16 8.80 5.96 -1.01
C PHE A 16 7.83 4.94 -0.41
N HIS A 17 7.44 3.90 -1.16
CA HIS A 17 6.63 2.81 -0.62
C HIS A 17 7.35 2.08 0.52
N PHE A 18 8.65 1.76 0.37
CA PHE A 18 9.42 1.18 1.47
C PHE A 18 9.53 2.11 2.68
N ALA A 19 9.66 3.42 2.46
CA ALA A 19 9.62 4.38 3.56
C ALA A 19 8.26 4.36 4.30
N ILE A 20 7.15 4.25 3.57
CA ILE A 20 5.80 4.07 4.16
C ILE A 20 5.71 2.76 4.94
N VAL A 21 6.25 1.66 4.40
CA VAL A 21 6.27 0.35 5.05
C VAL A 21 6.99 0.44 6.40
N ILE A 22 8.21 1.03 6.43
CA ILE A 22 8.97 1.22 7.66
C ILE A 22 8.19 2.08 8.65
N LEU A 23 7.65 3.21 8.20
CA LEU A 23 6.89 4.12 9.05
C LEU A 23 5.63 3.44 9.63
N SER A 24 4.91 2.69 8.80
CA SER A 24 3.71 1.94 9.20
C SER A 24 4.05 0.82 10.17
N THR A 25 5.22 0.19 10.03
CA THR A 25 5.72 -0.83 10.98
C THR A 25 5.97 -0.20 12.35
N ILE A 26 6.63 0.95 12.41
CA ILE A 26 6.86 1.69 13.66
C ILE A 26 5.51 2.06 14.31
N PHE A 27 4.57 2.60 13.53
CA PHE A 27 3.24 2.93 14.04
C PHE A 27 2.47 1.71 14.54
N LEU A 28 2.53 0.59 13.82
CA LEU A 28 1.89 -0.66 14.22
C LEU A 28 2.46 -1.17 15.55
N ILE A 29 3.78 -1.16 15.73
CA ILE A 29 4.43 -1.57 17.00
C ILE A 29 3.95 -0.68 18.14
N ILE A 30 3.99 0.65 17.96
CA ILE A 30 3.50 1.60 18.98
C ILE A 30 2.04 1.33 19.30
N PHE A 31 1.20 1.13 18.28
CA PHE A 31 -0.22 0.85 18.44
C PHE A 31 -0.48 -0.43 19.23
N VAL A 32 0.21 -1.52 18.92
CA VAL A 32 0.06 -2.81 19.62
C VAL A 32 0.53 -2.69 21.08
N VAL A 33 1.69 -2.06 21.32
CA VAL A 33 2.25 -1.90 22.68
C VAL A 33 1.38 -0.98 23.55
N THR A 34 0.82 0.08 22.97
CA THR A 34 0.00 1.05 23.71
C THR A 34 -1.48 0.67 23.75
N GLY A 35 -1.92 -0.27 22.92
CA GLY A 35 -3.31 -0.71 22.76
C GLY A 35 -4.09 -0.92 24.08
N PRO A 36 -3.52 -1.57 25.10
CA PRO A 36 -4.19 -1.73 26.40
C PRO A 36 -4.50 -0.40 27.12
N LYS A 37 -3.68 0.64 26.91
CA LYS A 37 -3.80 1.96 27.56
C LYS A 37 -4.60 2.96 26.74
N ILE A 38 -4.49 2.91 25.41
CA ILE A 38 -5.14 3.85 24.48
C ILE A 38 -6.30 3.22 23.69
N GLY A 39 -6.71 2.01 24.05
CA GLY A 39 -7.73 1.19 23.37
C GLY A 39 -9.02 1.95 23.08
N GLN A 40 -9.47 2.79 24.01
CA GLN A 40 -10.68 3.60 23.85
C GLN A 40 -10.58 4.68 22.75
N TYR A 41 -9.38 5.26 22.53
CA TYR A 41 -9.17 6.32 21.52
C TYR A 41 -8.80 5.75 20.15
N SER A 42 -8.07 4.63 20.14
CA SER A 42 -7.68 3.89 18.95
C SER A 42 -8.84 3.11 18.31
N THR A 43 -9.88 2.79 19.09
CA THR A 43 -11.10 2.16 18.58
C THR A 43 -12.15 3.14 18.09
N HIS A 44 -12.00 4.43 18.37
CA HIS A 44 -12.95 5.45 17.96
C HIS A 44 -12.93 5.68 16.45
N ILE A 45 -14.10 5.60 15.80
CA ILE A 45 -14.23 5.63 14.34
C ILE A 45 -13.57 6.85 13.68
N ILE A 46 -13.63 8.02 14.33
CA ILE A 46 -13.03 9.26 13.83
C ILE A 46 -11.50 9.12 13.74
N SER A 47 -10.85 8.59 14.77
CA SER A 47 -9.39 8.36 14.78
C SER A 47 -8.98 7.39 13.68
N ARG A 48 -9.78 6.35 13.46
CA ARG A 48 -9.55 5.34 12.41
C ARG A 48 -9.61 5.95 11.00
N LEU A 49 -10.61 6.79 10.76
CA LEU A 49 -10.77 7.50 9.49
C LEU A 49 -9.59 8.44 9.22
N PHE A 50 -9.11 9.15 10.25
CA PHE A 50 -7.96 10.04 10.10
C PHE A 50 -6.70 9.28 9.63
N ILE A 51 -6.44 8.11 10.20
CA ILE A 51 -5.29 7.27 9.81
C ILE A 51 -5.41 6.80 8.35
N VAL A 52 -6.60 6.34 7.93
CA VAL A 52 -6.82 5.92 6.54
C VAL A 52 -6.60 7.06 5.57
N ILE A 53 -7.22 8.20 5.85
CA ILE A 53 -7.12 9.39 5.01
C ILE A 53 -5.65 9.81 4.92
N ALA A 54 -4.91 9.79 6.04
CA ALA A 54 -3.49 10.10 6.05
C ALA A 54 -2.67 9.16 5.13
N ILE A 55 -2.89 7.84 5.19
CA ILE A 55 -2.19 6.88 4.31
C ILE A 55 -2.57 7.10 2.84
N ILE A 56 -3.86 7.30 2.53
CA ILE A 56 -4.33 7.56 1.17
C ILE A 56 -3.67 8.84 0.62
N LEU A 57 -3.73 9.93 1.40
CA LEU A 57 -3.15 11.22 1.03
C LEU A 57 -1.63 11.12 0.86
N LEU A 58 -0.94 10.29 1.65
CA LEU A 58 0.49 10.09 1.55
C LEU A 58 0.89 9.46 0.20
N TYR A 59 0.17 8.43 -0.25
CA TYR A 59 0.40 7.84 -1.58
C TYR A 59 0.08 8.83 -2.72
N ILE A 60 -1.01 9.60 -2.60
CA ILE A 60 -1.33 10.65 -3.57
C ILE A 60 -0.22 11.71 -3.58
N PHE A 61 0.25 12.14 -2.41
CA PHE A 61 1.32 13.12 -2.28
C PHE A 61 2.61 12.65 -2.95
N ILE A 62 3.02 11.39 -2.74
CA ILE A 62 4.18 10.80 -3.44
C ILE A 62 4.05 10.92 -4.96
N GLY A 63 2.85 10.68 -5.51
CA GLY A 63 2.58 10.90 -6.93
C GLY A 63 2.92 12.32 -7.40
N THR A 64 2.68 13.33 -6.57
CA THR A 64 3.04 14.72 -6.86
C THR A 64 4.55 15.01 -6.78
N LEU A 65 5.36 14.09 -6.25
CA LEU A 65 6.82 14.22 -6.24
C LEU A 65 7.45 13.66 -7.53
N LEU A 66 6.72 12.84 -8.28
CA LEU A 66 7.22 12.17 -9.49
C LEU A 66 7.36 13.13 -10.69
N ASP A 67 8.17 12.71 -11.67
CA ASP A 67 8.45 13.50 -12.87
C ASP A 67 7.27 13.46 -13.86
N ILE A 68 6.86 14.64 -14.34
CA ILE A 68 5.77 14.83 -15.32
C ILE A 68 6.27 14.85 -16.77
N ASN A 69 7.58 14.80 -17.02
CA ASN A 69 8.14 14.82 -18.37
C ASN A 69 7.83 13.54 -19.15
N ALA A 70 7.46 12.47 -18.44
CA ALA A 70 6.97 11.23 -19.04
C ALA A 70 5.60 11.40 -19.72
N SER A 71 5.26 10.49 -20.63
CA SER A 71 3.96 10.51 -21.31
C SER A 71 2.80 10.27 -20.34
N LYS A 72 1.77 11.13 -20.45
CA LYS A 72 0.53 11.08 -19.65
C LYS A 72 -0.20 9.72 -19.68
N LYS A 73 0.01 8.93 -20.75
CA LYS A 73 -0.58 7.59 -20.90
C LYS A 73 -0.11 6.64 -19.79
N TYR A 74 1.05 6.90 -19.20
CA TYR A 74 1.68 6.03 -18.21
C TYR A 74 1.63 6.58 -16.78
N ASP A 75 0.81 7.58 -16.49
CA ASP A 75 0.75 8.17 -15.15
C ASP A 75 0.38 7.11 -14.10
N PHE A 76 -0.54 6.17 -14.41
CA PHE A 76 -0.91 5.05 -13.55
C PHE A 76 0.09 3.88 -13.55
N PHE A 77 1.11 3.91 -14.40
CA PHE A 77 2.21 2.93 -14.39
C PHE A 77 3.43 3.45 -13.62
N ALA A 78 3.35 4.64 -13.01
CA ALA A 78 4.46 5.25 -12.30
C ALA A 78 4.83 4.54 -10.97
N GLY A 79 3.99 3.61 -10.51
CA GLY A 79 4.26 2.76 -9.34
C GLY A 79 3.99 1.28 -9.61
N SER A 80 4.10 0.82 -10.85
CA SER A 80 3.82 -0.58 -11.22
C SER A 80 4.76 -1.57 -10.55
N PHE A 81 6.00 -1.17 -10.22
CA PHE A 81 6.92 -2.01 -9.46
C PHE A 81 6.38 -2.41 -8.10
N ILE A 82 5.63 -1.52 -7.43
CA ILE A 82 4.99 -1.81 -6.15
C ILE A 82 3.97 -2.94 -6.32
N ALA A 83 3.07 -2.78 -7.30
CA ALA A 83 2.06 -3.80 -7.61
C ALA A 83 2.70 -5.15 -8.00
N ILE A 84 3.73 -5.13 -8.87
CA ILE A 84 4.39 -6.37 -9.34
C ILE A 84 5.06 -7.11 -8.19
N ILE A 85 5.81 -6.41 -7.33
CA ILE A 85 6.46 -7.04 -6.17
C ILE A 85 5.42 -7.60 -5.21
N GLY A 86 4.38 -6.82 -4.90
CA GLY A 86 3.32 -7.25 -4.01
C GLY A 86 2.53 -8.46 -4.52
N ILE A 87 2.21 -8.49 -5.82
CA ILE A 87 1.58 -9.65 -6.49
C ILE A 87 2.51 -10.87 -6.46
N ALA A 88 3.80 -10.70 -6.74
CA ALA A 88 4.77 -11.79 -6.69
C ALA A 88 4.89 -12.38 -5.27
N LEU A 89 4.95 -11.53 -4.24
CA LEU A 89 4.95 -11.95 -2.85
C LEU A 89 3.66 -12.69 -2.48
N TRP A 90 2.51 -12.19 -2.94
CA TRP A 90 1.22 -12.84 -2.73
C TRP A 90 1.20 -14.25 -3.33
N PHE A 91 1.61 -14.42 -4.59
CA PHE A 91 1.67 -15.73 -5.23
C PHE A 91 2.66 -16.68 -4.56
N TYR A 92 3.81 -16.17 -4.12
CA TYR A 92 4.78 -16.94 -3.35
C TYR A 92 4.17 -17.48 -2.05
N THR A 93 3.57 -16.60 -1.25
CA THR A 93 2.95 -16.99 0.01
C THR A 93 1.80 -17.96 -0.21
N PHE A 94 0.92 -17.66 -1.18
CA PHE A 94 -0.19 -18.54 -1.57
C PHE A 94 0.27 -19.96 -1.91
N SER A 95 1.32 -20.08 -2.72
CA SER A 95 1.87 -21.37 -3.14
C SER A 95 2.47 -22.17 -1.98
N MET A 96 3.02 -21.48 -0.97
CA MET A 96 3.62 -22.12 0.21
C MET A 96 2.60 -22.56 1.26
N THR A 97 1.45 -21.90 1.37
CA THR A 97 0.41 -22.26 2.36
C THR A 97 -0.45 -23.46 2.01
N GLY A 98 -0.25 -24.08 0.84
CA GLY A 98 -1.13 -25.13 0.35
C GLY A 98 -2.44 -24.56 -0.18
N GLU A 99 -3.06 -25.26 -1.12
CA GLU A 99 -4.17 -24.77 -1.96
C GLU A 99 -5.49 -24.50 -1.20
N ASN A 100 -5.53 -24.68 0.12
CA ASN A 100 -6.72 -24.45 0.93
C ASN A 100 -6.88 -22.97 1.33
N LEU A 101 -7.36 -22.18 0.36
CA LEU A 101 -7.90 -20.83 0.56
C LEU A 101 -8.87 -20.71 1.75
N LEU A 102 -9.56 -21.79 2.09
CA LEU A 102 -10.54 -21.88 3.17
C LEU A 102 -9.90 -22.10 4.55
N GLU A 103 -8.84 -22.90 4.68
CA GLU A 103 -8.13 -23.10 5.96
C GLU A 103 -7.35 -21.86 6.41
N ILE A 104 -6.83 -21.08 5.44
CA ILE A 104 -6.18 -19.77 5.69
C ILE A 104 -7.15 -18.81 6.40
N THR A 105 -8.46 -18.94 6.17
CA THR A 105 -9.47 -18.10 6.83
C THR A 105 -9.91 -18.58 8.21
N SER A 106 -9.58 -19.81 8.62
CA SER A 106 -10.19 -20.43 9.81
C SER A 106 -9.23 -20.89 10.91
N GLU A 107 -7.97 -21.28 10.63
CA GLU A 107 -7.20 -22.06 11.63
C GLU A 107 -5.77 -21.58 11.95
N ILE A 108 -5.15 -20.73 11.13
CA ILE A 108 -3.81 -20.21 11.43
C ILE A 108 -3.89 -18.67 11.46
N PRO A 109 -3.57 -18.01 12.59
CA PRO A 109 -3.34 -16.57 12.57
C PRO A 109 -2.22 -16.31 11.56
N GLU A 110 -2.55 -15.67 10.43
CA GLU A 110 -1.62 -15.32 9.34
C GLU A 110 -0.34 -14.58 9.82
N GLU A 111 -0.38 -14.11 11.06
CA GLU A 111 0.68 -13.41 11.78
C GLU A 111 1.85 -14.32 12.23
N LEU A 112 1.68 -15.65 12.23
CA LEU A 112 2.62 -16.60 12.86
C LEU A 112 3.35 -17.57 11.91
N GLY A 113 3.00 -17.62 10.63
CA GLY A 113 3.69 -18.50 9.66
C GLY A 113 4.96 -17.86 9.09
N GLU A 114 6.09 -18.56 9.09
CA GLU A 114 7.39 -18.04 8.60
C GLU A 114 7.31 -17.48 7.16
N TYR A 115 6.53 -18.13 6.29
CA TYR A 115 6.33 -17.72 4.89
C TYR A 115 5.47 -16.45 4.72
N TRP A 116 4.75 -16.04 5.77
CA TRP A 116 3.94 -14.82 5.78
C TRP A 116 4.73 -13.59 6.20
N ILE A 117 5.89 -13.75 6.86
CA ILE A 117 6.66 -12.62 7.42
C ILE A 117 6.99 -11.58 6.35
N LEU A 118 7.55 -12.01 5.22
CA LEU A 118 7.97 -11.08 4.16
C LEU A 118 6.76 -10.36 3.53
N THR A 119 5.69 -11.10 3.26
CA THR A 119 4.44 -10.56 2.73
C THR A 119 3.79 -9.60 3.72
N ASN A 120 3.81 -9.92 5.01
CA ASN A 120 3.24 -9.08 6.06
C ASN A 120 4.05 -7.78 6.24
N ILE A 121 5.37 -7.84 6.20
CA ILE A 121 6.21 -6.64 6.22
C ILE A 121 5.87 -5.76 5.03
N TYR A 122 5.88 -6.31 3.81
CA TYR A 122 5.60 -5.54 2.59
C TYR A 122 4.21 -4.89 2.62
N HIS A 123 3.21 -5.60 3.14
CA HIS A 123 1.82 -5.13 3.22
C HIS A 123 1.47 -4.43 4.53
N THR A 124 2.45 -4.13 5.39
CA THR A 124 2.21 -3.54 6.72
C THR A 124 1.31 -2.30 6.69
N PRO A 125 1.44 -1.34 5.74
CA PRO A 125 0.53 -0.20 5.65
C PRO A 125 -0.95 -0.62 5.52
N PHE A 126 -1.23 -1.72 4.81
CA PHE A 126 -2.58 -2.24 4.60
C PHE A 126 -3.03 -3.21 5.70
N ILE A 127 -2.11 -3.96 6.31
CA ILE A 127 -2.40 -4.77 7.51
C ILE A 127 -2.82 -3.85 8.66
N PHE A 128 -2.10 -2.76 8.86
CA PHE A 128 -2.46 -1.77 9.88
C PHE A 128 -3.88 -1.22 9.66
N LEU A 129 -4.25 -0.93 8.41
CA LEU A 129 -5.62 -0.52 8.06
C LEU A 129 -6.65 -1.62 8.33
N ARG A 130 -6.37 -2.86 7.95
CA ARG A 130 -7.27 -4.00 8.21
C ARG A 130 -7.51 -4.21 9.70
N LEU A 131 -6.45 -4.16 10.52
CA LEU A 131 -6.53 -4.27 11.97
C LEU A 131 -7.37 -3.14 12.58
N ILE A 132 -7.15 -1.90 12.14
CA ILE A 132 -7.90 -0.75 12.62
C ILE A 132 -9.39 -0.89 12.28
N PHE A 133 -9.75 -1.32 11.08
CA PHE A 133 -11.15 -1.44 10.66
C PHE A 133 -11.80 -2.77 11.03
N ARG A 134 -11.05 -3.70 11.63
CA ARG A 134 -11.49 -5.09 11.90
C ARG A 134 -12.05 -5.75 10.64
N LEU A 135 -11.41 -5.49 9.50
CA LEU A 135 -11.82 -6.09 8.23
C LEU A 135 -11.41 -7.56 8.20
N PRO A 136 -12.27 -8.45 7.67
CA PRO A 136 -11.90 -9.85 7.48
C PRO A 136 -10.71 -9.94 6.52
N ASN A 137 -9.85 -10.92 6.74
CA ASN A 137 -8.78 -11.20 5.80
C ASN A 137 -9.30 -12.06 4.67
N ILE A 138 -9.44 -11.45 3.49
CA ILE A 138 -9.91 -12.12 2.29
C ILE A 138 -8.71 -12.17 1.33
N PRO A 139 -8.15 -13.36 1.01
CA PRO A 139 -6.97 -13.49 0.15
C PRO A 139 -7.12 -12.82 -1.21
N LEU A 140 -8.31 -12.89 -1.82
CA LEU A 140 -8.58 -12.20 -3.09
C LEU A 140 -8.55 -10.67 -2.94
N LEU A 141 -9.04 -10.14 -1.82
CA LEU A 141 -9.00 -8.71 -1.53
C LEU A 141 -7.57 -8.23 -1.29
N SER A 142 -6.73 -9.05 -0.65
CA SER A 142 -5.31 -8.73 -0.46
C SER A 142 -4.54 -8.73 -1.79
N LEU A 143 -4.89 -9.60 -2.73
CA LEU A 143 -4.35 -9.56 -4.08
C LEU A 143 -4.69 -8.25 -4.79
N LEU A 144 -5.96 -7.82 -4.76
CA LEU A 144 -6.40 -6.56 -5.36
C LEU A 144 -5.80 -5.32 -4.67
N ALA A 145 -5.55 -5.39 -3.36
CA ALA A 145 -4.96 -4.30 -2.59
C ALA A 145 -3.55 -3.92 -3.08
N ASN A 146 -2.83 -4.82 -3.75
CA ASN A 146 -1.53 -4.54 -4.38
C ASN A 146 -1.58 -3.43 -5.44
N LEU A 147 -2.75 -3.22 -6.06
CA LEU A 147 -2.93 -2.20 -7.09
C LEU A 147 -3.16 -0.81 -6.47
N LEU A 148 -3.56 -0.75 -5.20
CA LEU A 148 -4.01 0.49 -4.56
C LEU A 148 -2.89 1.54 -4.45
N PRO A 149 -1.64 1.23 -3.99
CA PRO A 149 -0.54 2.18 -4.00
C PRO A 149 -0.32 2.80 -5.39
N THR A 150 -0.27 1.95 -6.41
CA THR A 150 -0.01 2.35 -7.79
C THR A 150 -1.09 3.29 -8.32
N LEU A 151 -2.36 2.99 -8.05
CA LEU A 151 -3.48 3.84 -8.44
C LEU A 151 -3.43 5.21 -7.75
N LEU A 152 -3.19 5.24 -6.43
CA LEU A 152 -3.11 6.48 -5.65
C LEU A 152 -1.93 7.36 -6.09
N ILE A 153 -0.77 6.77 -6.32
CA ILE A 153 0.41 7.47 -6.87
C ILE A 153 0.09 8.04 -8.26
N GLY A 154 -0.59 7.27 -9.11
CA GLY A 154 -1.01 7.72 -10.43
C GLY A 154 -1.95 8.93 -10.38
N LEU A 155 -2.90 8.95 -9.42
CA LEU A 155 -3.76 10.11 -9.19
C LEU A 155 -2.96 11.37 -8.82
N GLY A 156 -1.98 11.23 -7.92
CA GLY A 156 -1.08 12.31 -7.53
C GLY A 156 -0.28 12.89 -8.70
N LEU A 157 0.30 12.01 -9.53
CA LEU A 157 1.07 12.42 -10.70
C LEU A 157 0.18 13.14 -11.73
N LYS A 158 -1.02 12.61 -11.98
CA LYS A 158 -2.01 13.23 -12.86
C LYS A 158 -2.43 14.61 -12.34
N TYR A 159 -2.66 14.73 -11.03
CA TYR A 159 -2.99 16.00 -10.38
C TYR A 159 -1.90 17.07 -10.59
N LYS A 160 -0.62 16.72 -10.33
CA LYS A 160 0.51 17.62 -10.56
C LYS A 160 0.59 18.09 -12.02
N ARG A 161 0.39 17.18 -12.97
CA ARG A 161 0.42 17.50 -14.41
C ARG A 161 -0.66 18.52 -14.78
N LEU A 162 -1.90 18.32 -14.31
CA LEU A 162 -3.01 19.25 -14.53
C LEU A 162 -2.71 20.63 -13.93
N LYS A 163 -2.15 20.67 -12.72
CA LYS A 163 -1.73 21.92 -12.07
C LYS A 163 -0.63 22.64 -12.86
N SER A 164 0.35 21.91 -13.41
CA SER A 164 1.42 22.49 -14.21
C SER A 164 0.94 23.10 -15.53
N ILE A 165 -0.04 22.48 -16.18
CA ILE A 165 -0.66 23.04 -17.40
C ILE A 165 -1.38 24.36 -17.08
N LYS A 166 -2.13 24.41 -15.98
CA LYS A 166 -2.84 25.62 -15.55
C LYS A 166 -1.91 26.81 -15.25
N ILE A 167 -0.68 26.57 -14.82
CA ILE A 167 0.30 27.64 -14.54
C ILE A 167 0.92 28.21 -15.82
N LYS A 168 0.95 27.42 -16.92
CA LYS A 168 1.55 27.84 -18.20
C LYS A 168 0.59 28.62 -19.10
N ASN A 169 -0.71 28.60 -18.80
CA ASN A 169 -1.77 29.33 -19.51
C ASN A 169 -2.14 30.60 -18.73
#